data_AF-A0A368ESR0-F1
#
_entry.id   AF-A0A368ESR0-F1
#
_cell.length_a   1.000
_cell.length_b   1.000
_cell.length_c   1.000
_cell.angle_alpha   90.00
_cell.angle_beta   90.00
_cell.angle_gamma   90.00
#
_symmetry.space_group_name_H-M   'P 1'
#
loop_
_entity.id
_entity.type
_entity.pdbx_description
1 polymer ?
#
loop_
_entity_poly.entity_id
_entity_poly.type
_entity_poly.pdbx_seq_one_letter_code
_entity_poly.pdbx_strand_id
1 'polypeptide(L)'
;METSLAFTIIAVALTLLGLFKFIAPKKFNENSMGKLHEEAVNPAAAIRSALGGMVLAVALIAFMSRNLEPAAASVVLCAIGIGLVATICIVVLNTVRGFTDEIPVPPMILLGVLSIIAFTSISDDSKTVSMELQPELVSPDVYRVLFEDENIKVIEVEHEPGESDDFHGHHPMTWYTVQGGTLEMTAEDGSVSVVEIKTGQVGRPLQGQVHKAKNIGDSKFKAILFEEK
;
A
#
# COMPACT_ATOMS: atom_id res chain seq x y z
N MET A 1 -8.87 4.26 -7.55
CA MET A 1 -8.29 5.50 -8.14
C MET A 1 -6.79 5.45 -7.96
N GLU A 2 -5.98 6.10 -8.81
CA GLU A 2 -4.52 6.15 -8.60
C GLU A 2 -4.19 6.75 -7.22
N THR A 3 -3.27 6.13 -6.48
CA THR A 3 -2.89 6.55 -5.11
C THR A 3 -2.35 7.98 -5.07
N SER A 4 -1.53 8.37 -6.05
CA SER A 4 -0.98 9.73 -6.16
C SER A 4 -2.08 10.80 -6.31
N LEU A 5 -3.10 10.50 -7.12
CA LEU A 5 -4.26 11.37 -7.28
C LEU A 5 -5.08 11.45 -5.98
N ALA A 6 -5.30 10.31 -5.31
CA ALA A 6 -5.99 10.26 -4.03
C ALA A 6 -5.30 11.13 -2.97
N PHE A 7 -3.99 10.97 -2.80
CA PHE A 7 -3.18 11.77 -1.88
C PHE A 7 -3.26 13.26 -2.20
N THR A 8 -3.22 13.62 -3.49
CA THR A 8 -3.30 15.02 -3.92
C THR A 8 -4.65 15.64 -3.57
N ILE A 9 -5.75 14.93 -3.83
CA ILE A 9 -7.11 15.39 -3.50
C ILE A 9 -7.24 15.59 -1.98
N ILE A 10 -6.82 14.60 -1.18
CA ILE A 10 -6.86 14.66 0.28
C ILE A 10 -6.02 15.85 0.79
N ALA A 11 -4.79 16.00 0.29
CA ALA A 11 -3.87 17.06 0.70
C ALA A 11 -4.45 18.46 0.42
N VAL A 12 -4.97 18.69 -0.79
CA VAL A 12 -5.56 20.00 -1.16
C VAL A 12 -6.79 20.30 -0.30
N ALA A 13 -7.70 19.34 -0.17
CA ALA A 13 -8.93 19.52 0.60
C ALA A 13 -8.66 19.81 2.08
N LEU A 14 -7.76 19.03 2.70
CA LEU A 14 -7.38 19.25 4.11
C LEU A 14 -6.58 20.53 4.28
N THR A 15 -5.76 20.94 3.31
CA THR A 15 -5.06 22.23 3.36
C THR A 15 -6.05 23.39 3.42
N LEU A 16 -7.07 23.39 2.54
CA LEU A 16 -8.11 24.42 2.54
C LEU A 16 -8.89 24.46 3.86
N LEU A 17 -9.29 23.29 4.38
CA LEU A 17 -9.99 23.19 5.67
C LEU A 17 -9.11 23.69 6.83
N GLY A 18 -7.85 23.28 6.86
CA GLY A 18 -6.88 23.64 7.90
C GLY A 18 -6.57 25.13 7.90
N LEU A 19 -6.32 25.71 6.72
CA LEU A 19 -6.09 27.15 6.56
C LEU A 19 -7.31 27.97 6.98
N PHE A 20 -8.53 27.55 6.62
CA PHE A 20 -9.73 28.27 7.03
C PHE A 20 -9.90 28.25 8.56
N LYS A 21 -9.64 27.11 9.21
CA LYS A 21 -9.62 27.00 10.68
C LYS A 21 -8.53 27.83 11.33
N PHE A 22 -7.36 27.94 10.70
CA PHE A 22 -6.21 28.67 11.25
C PHE A 22 -6.33 30.19 11.09
N ILE A 23 -6.67 30.66 9.89
CA ILE A 23 -6.73 32.09 9.52
C ILE A 23 -8.02 32.74 10.02
N ALA A 24 -9.16 32.04 9.96
CA ALA A 24 -10.48 32.58 10.31
C ALA A 24 -11.23 31.73 11.36
N PRO A 25 -10.61 31.41 12.53
CA PRO A 25 -11.19 30.50 13.52
C PRO A 25 -12.51 30.99 14.10
N LYS A 26 -12.66 32.29 14.34
CA LYS A 26 -13.91 32.90 14.86
C LYS A 26 -15.06 32.69 13.88
N LYS A 27 -14.85 33.04 12.62
CA LYS A 27 -15.83 32.86 11.54
C LYS A 27 -16.17 31.40 11.32
N PHE A 28 -15.18 30.51 11.41
CA PHE A 28 -15.43 29.08 11.36
C PHE A 28 -16.36 28.63 12.50
N ASN A 29 -16.06 29.04 13.74
CA ASN A 29 -16.87 28.70 14.91
C ASN A 29 -18.32 29.18 14.75
N GLU A 30 -18.49 30.44 14.33
CA GLU A 30 -19.82 31.03 14.08
C GLU A 30 -20.61 30.25 13.03
N ASN A 31 -19.96 29.88 11.91
CA ASN A 31 -20.59 29.07 10.87
C ASN A 31 -20.95 27.65 11.32
N SER A 32 -20.31 27.14 12.37
CA SER A 32 -20.45 25.75 12.83
C SER A 32 -21.37 25.59 14.03
N MET A 33 -21.42 26.59 14.91
CA MET A 33 -22.04 26.49 16.24
C MET A 33 -22.86 27.74 16.59
N GLY A 34 -23.04 28.67 15.65
CA GLY A 34 -23.67 29.96 15.90
C GLY A 34 -22.81 30.92 16.73
N LYS A 35 -23.41 32.02 17.17
CA LYS A 35 -22.71 33.05 17.95
C LYS A 35 -22.41 32.55 19.36
N LEU A 36 -21.15 32.66 19.77
CA LEU A 36 -20.70 32.33 21.12
C LEU A 36 -20.85 33.53 22.06
N HIS A 37 -20.95 33.25 23.35
CA HIS A 37 -20.78 34.27 24.37
C HIS A 37 -19.40 34.92 24.24
N GLU A 38 -19.33 36.25 24.38
CA GLU A 38 -18.12 37.07 24.24
C GLU A 38 -16.88 36.49 24.94
N GLU A 39 -17.02 35.99 26.18
CA GLU A 39 -15.92 35.40 26.94
C GLU A 39 -15.37 34.09 26.33
N ALA A 40 -16.21 33.35 25.60
CA ALA A 40 -15.84 32.08 24.96
C ALA A 40 -15.27 32.26 23.54
N VAL A 41 -15.44 33.43 22.91
CA VAL A 41 -15.06 33.67 21.51
C VAL A 41 -13.56 33.44 21.29
N ASN A 42 -12.70 34.04 22.11
CA ASN A 42 -11.26 33.96 21.93
C ASN A 42 -10.68 32.59 22.33
N PRO A 43 -11.06 31.97 23.48
CA PRO A 43 -10.63 30.61 23.81
C PRO A 43 -11.04 29.57 22.75
N ALA A 44 -12.29 29.61 22.28
CA ALA A 44 -12.77 28.69 21.25
C ALA A 44 -12.04 28.92 19.91
N ALA A 45 -11.69 30.16 19.58
CA ALA A 45 -10.92 30.48 18.39
C ALA A 45 -9.48 29.94 18.47
N ALA A 46 -8.83 30.03 19.64
CA ALA A 46 -7.49 29.48 19.86
C ALA A 46 -7.47 27.95 19.68
N ILE A 47 -8.44 27.24 20.27
CA ILE A 47 -8.59 25.79 20.09
C ILE A 47 -8.86 25.44 18.62
N ARG A 48 -9.75 26.19 17.95
CA ARG A 48 -10.06 25.96 16.53
C ARG A 48 -8.84 26.16 15.64
N SER A 49 -8.01 27.16 15.93
CA SER A 49 -6.76 27.41 15.22
C SER A 49 -5.76 26.26 15.41
N ALA A 50 -5.61 25.75 16.64
CA ALA A 50 -4.77 24.58 16.93
C ALA A 50 -5.26 23.31 16.18
N LEU A 51 -6.58 23.07 16.17
CA LEU A 51 -7.18 21.99 15.37
C LEU A 51 -6.96 22.18 13.87
N GLY A 52 -6.93 23.43 13.39
CA GLY A 52 -6.52 23.76 12.02
C GLY A 52 -5.10 23.31 11.73
N GLY A 53 -4.16 23.57 12.64
CA GLY A 53 -2.77 23.10 12.55
C GLY A 53 -2.65 21.57 12.46
N MET A 54 -3.43 20.83 13.26
CA MET A 54 -3.45 19.36 13.18
C MET A 54 -3.96 18.86 11.81
N VAL A 55 -5.00 19.50 11.26
CA VAL A 55 -5.51 19.19 9.91
C VAL A 55 -4.45 19.49 8.84
N LEU A 56 -3.69 20.59 8.97
CA LEU A 56 -2.59 20.93 8.07
C LEU A 56 -1.44 19.91 8.14
N ALA A 57 -1.15 19.37 9.32
CA ALA A 57 -0.15 18.31 9.47
C ALA A 57 -0.55 17.05 8.68
N VAL A 58 -1.81 16.61 8.77
CA VAL A 58 -2.32 15.47 7.98
C VAL A 58 -2.30 15.79 6.48
N ALA A 59 -2.65 17.03 6.08
CA ALA A 59 -2.57 17.47 4.70
C ALA A 59 -1.13 17.38 4.15
N LEU A 60 -0.14 17.78 4.95
CA LEU A 60 1.28 17.69 4.58
C LEU A 60 1.74 16.23 4.47
N ILE A 61 1.37 15.37 5.42
CA ILE A 61 1.66 13.93 5.36
C ILE A 61 1.10 13.33 4.07
N ALA A 62 -0.16 13.63 3.74
CA ALA A 62 -0.78 13.17 2.48
C ALA A 62 -0.01 13.68 1.25
N PHE A 63 0.35 14.98 1.22
CA PHE A 63 1.08 15.57 0.11
C PHE A 63 2.47 14.93 -0.08
N MET A 64 3.20 14.69 1.01
CA MET A 64 4.53 14.09 0.97
C MET A 64 4.50 12.60 0.63
N SER A 65 3.37 11.93 0.83
CA SER A 65 3.20 10.49 0.57
C SER A 65 2.74 10.16 -0.86
N ARG A 66 2.47 11.17 -1.69
CA ARG A 66 1.85 10.99 -3.02
C ARG A 66 2.63 10.11 -4.01
N ASN A 67 3.94 10.00 -3.83
CA ASN A 67 4.84 9.25 -4.73
C ASN A 67 5.43 8.00 -4.04
N LEU A 68 4.82 7.52 -2.97
CA LEU A 68 5.22 6.26 -2.34
C LEU A 68 4.93 5.08 -3.27
N GLU A 69 5.70 4.01 -3.10
CA GLU A 69 5.41 2.72 -3.72
C GLU A 69 4.03 2.21 -3.27
N PRO A 70 3.33 1.40 -4.10
CA PRO A 70 1.93 1.05 -3.87
C PRO A 70 1.62 0.46 -2.48
N ALA A 71 2.44 -0.46 -1.99
CA ALA A 71 2.25 -1.07 -0.68
C ALA A 71 2.33 -0.03 0.46
N ALA A 72 3.36 0.82 0.44
CA ALA A 72 3.52 1.90 1.42
C ALA A 72 2.41 2.97 1.29
N ALA A 73 2.02 3.31 0.07
CA ALA A 73 0.92 4.22 -0.22
C ALA A 73 -0.41 3.71 0.38
N SER A 74 -0.71 2.42 0.22
CA SER A 74 -1.90 1.76 0.77
C SER A 74 -1.96 1.83 2.29
N VAL A 75 -0.84 1.59 2.98
CA VAL A 75 -0.75 1.70 4.46
C VAL A 75 -1.06 3.12 4.92
N VAL A 76 -0.46 4.13 4.28
CA VAL A 76 -0.69 5.54 4.67
C VAL A 76 -2.12 5.98 4.36
N LEU A 77 -2.69 5.59 3.21
CA LEU A 77 -4.10 5.88 2.89
C LEU A 77 -5.05 5.23 3.89
N CYS A 78 -4.79 3.99 4.30
CA CYS A 78 -5.55 3.30 5.33
C CYS A 78 -5.48 4.05 6.67
N ALA A 79 -4.29 4.45 7.11
CA ALA A 79 -4.11 5.22 8.34
C ALA A 79 -4.86 6.57 8.31
N ILE A 80 -4.79 7.30 7.19
CA ILE A 80 -5.55 8.55 7.00
C ILE A 80 -7.05 8.26 7.06
N GLY A 81 -7.55 7.26 6.32
CA GLY A 81 -8.96 6.88 6.29
C GLY A 81 -9.50 6.55 7.68
N ILE A 82 -8.78 5.74 8.45
CA ILE A 82 -9.12 5.39 9.84
C ILE A 82 -9.14 6.65 10.72
N GLY A 83 -8.12 7.50 10.62
CA GLY A 83 -8.04 8.74 11.40
C GLY A 83 -9.19 9.72 11.11
N LEU A 84 -9.61 9.82 9.83
CA LEU A 84 -10.75 10.65 9.43
C LEU A 84 -12.08 10.09 9.96
N VAL A 85 -12.30 8.78 9.87
CA VAL A 85 -13.50 8.12 10.43
C VAL A 85 -13.52 8.27 11.96
N ALA A 86 -12.40 8.06 12.64
CA ALA A 86 -12.31 8.26 14.09
C ALA A 86 -12.65 9.70 14.48
N THR A 87 -12.19 10.69 13.73
CA THR A 87 -12.52 12.10 13.94
C THR A 87 -14.02 12.35 13.79
N ILE A 88 -14.65 11.82 12.73
CA ILE A 88 -16.10 11.88 12.51
C ILE A 88 -16.85 11.26 13.71
N CYS A 89 -16.46 10.06 14.13
CA CYS A 89 -17.08 9.37 15.26
C CYS A 89 -16.96 10.17 16.56
N ILE A 90 -15.80 10.76 16.86
CA ILE A 90 -15.60 11.59 18.06
C ILE A 90 -16.49 12.84 18.02
N VAL A 91 -16.63 13.49 16.86
CA VAL A 91 -17.51 14.67 16.72
C VAL A 91 -18.98 14.29 16.92
N VAL A 92 -19.43 13.17 16.36
CA VAL A 92 -20.79 12.66 16.58
C VAL A 92 -20.99 12.27 18.06
N LEU A 93 -20.00 11.64 18.70
CA LEU A 93 -20.10 11.29 20.12
C LEU A 93 -20.24 12.52 21.02
N ASN A 94 -19.76 13.70 20.62
CA ASN A 94 -19.97 14.91 21.39
C ASN A 94 -21.44 15.34 21.46
N THR A 95 -22.26 15.03 20.45
CA THR A 95 -23.72 15.26 20.52
C THR A 95 -24.37 14.28 21.49
N VAL A 96 -24.01 12.99 21.41
CA VAL A 96 -24.53 11.94 22.30
C VAL A 96 -24.17 12.22 23.76
N ARG A 97 -23.02 12.84 24.01
CA ARG A 97 -22.52 13.21 25.34
C ARG A 97 -23.09 14.53 25.86
N GLY A 98 -23.88 15.25 25.07
CA GLY A 98 -24.47 16.54 25.45
C GLY A 98 -23.49 17.71 25.49
N PHE A 99 -22.37 17.63 24.77
CA PHE A 99 -21.41 18.74 24.65
C PHE A 99 -21.74 19.72 23.52
N THR A 100 -22.61 19.34 22.59
CA THR A 100 -23.11 20.20 21.50
C THR A 100 -24.46 19.69 21.01
N ASP A 101 -25.37 20.60 20.66
CA ASP A 101 -26.70 20.26 20.15
C ASP A 101 -26.72 20.05 18.63
N GLU A 102 -25.73 20.59 17.92
CA GLU A 102 -25.62 20.52 16.47
C GLU A 102 -24.30 19.93 16.01
N ILE A 103 -24.34 19.27 14.85
CA ILE A 103 -23.17 18.71 14.17
C ILE A 103 -22.68 19.73 13.13
N PRO A 104 -21.36 20.01 13.04
CA PRO A 104 -20.83 20.87 11.99
C PRO A 104 -20.87 20.14 10.64
N VAL A 105 -21.99 20.21 9.93
CA VAL A 105 -22.28 19.43 8.71
C VAL A 105 -21.22 19.62 7.60
N PRO A 106 -20.80 20.85 7.23
CA PRO A 106 -19.91 21.01 6.07
C PRO A 106 -18.55 20.30 6.24
N PRO A 107 -17.85 20.42 7.39
CA PRO A 107 -16.66 19.60 7.66
C PRO A 107 -16.95 18.09 7.64
N MET A 108 -18.08 17.64 8.20
CA MET A 108 -18.39 16.20 8.29
C MET A 108 -18.58 15.55 6.93
N ILE A 109 -19.26 16.24 6.01
CA ILE A 109 -19.41 15.77 4.62
C ILE A 109 -18.03 15.66 3.96
N LEU A 110 -17.20 16.70 4.11
CA LEU A 110 -15.84 16.71 3.54
C LEU A 110 -15.01 15.52 4.06
N LEU A 111 -14.93 15.34 5.38
CA LEU A 111 -14.17 14.24 5.98
C LEU A 111 -14.72 12.87 5.55
N GLY A 112 -16.04 12.72 5.41
CA GLY A 112 -16.67 11.49 4.94
C GLY A 112 -16.27 11.14 3.50
N VAL A 113 -16.35 12.12 2.59
CA VAL A 113 -15.91 11.96 1.20
C VAL A 113 -14.43 11.61 1.12
N LEU A 114 -13.57 12.30 1.89
CA LEU A 114 -12.13 12.02 1.91
C LEU A 114 -11.82 10.64 2.49
N SER A 115 -12.58 10.17 3.48
CA SER A 115 -12.44 8.81 4.03
C SER A 115 -12.77 7.75 2.97
N ILE A 116 -13.86 7.94 2.23
CA ILE A 116 -14.24 7.04 1.12
C ILE A 116 -13.15 7.04 0.04
N ILE A 117 -12.63 8.22 -0.34
CA ILE A 117 -11.52 8.33 -1.28
C ILE A 117 -10.31 7.56 -0.79
N ALA A 118 -9.96 7.70 0.50
CA ALA A 118 -8.82 7.00 1.08
C ALA A 118 -8.96 5.48 0.95
N PHE A 119 -10.09 4.92 1.41
CA PHE A 119 -10.31 3.46 1.38
C PHE A 119 -10.48 2.88 -0.03
N THR A 120 -11.12 3.61 -0.95
CA THR A 120 -11.32 3.14 -2.34
C THR A 120 -10.09 3.33 -3.24
N SER A 121 -9.02 3.94 -2.71
CA SER A 121 -7.75 4.14 -3.41
C SER A 121 -6.62 3.27 -2.86
N ILE A 122 -6.91 2.42 -1.87
CA ILE A 122 -5.97 1.39 -1.42
C ILE A 122 -5.81 0.39 -2.58
N SER A 123 -4.58 0.21 -3.04
CA SER A 123 -4.24 -0.82 -4.01
C SER A 123 -4.23 -2.18 -3.31
N ASP A 124 -4.95 -3.15 -3.89
CA ASP A 124 -4.89 -4.56 -3.51
C ASP A 124 -3.68 -5.20 -4.23
N ASP A 125 -2.48 -4.76 -3.87
CA ASP A 125 -1.23 -5.28 -4.46
C ASP A 125 -0.79 -6.59 -3.81
N SER A 126 -1.61 -7.15 -2.92
CA SER A 126 -1.53 -8.56 -2.60
C SER A 126 -2.04 -9.37 -3.79
N LYS A 127 -1.28 -9.38 -4.89
CA LYS A 127 -1.09 -10.64 -5.60
C LYS A 127 -0.30 -11.54 -4.66
N THR A 128 -0.95 -12.01 -3.60
CA THR A 128 -0.52 -13.22 -2.94
C THR A 128 -0.50 -14.24 -4.04
N VAL A 129 0.68 -14.72 -4.41
CA VAL A 129 0.76 -16.06 -5.01
C VAL A 129 -0.11 -16.92 -4.10
N SER A 130 -1.16 -17.54 -4.66
CA SER A 130 -2.03 -18.41 -3.87
C SER A 130 -1.14 -19.30 -3.02
N MET A 131 -1.44 -19.48 -1.72
CA MET A 131 -0.60 -20.32 -0.86
C MET A 131 -0.34 -21.71 -1.48
N GLU A 132 -1.24 -22.16 -2.36
CA GLU A 132 -1.16 -23.43 -3.11
C GLU A 132 -0.17 -23.44 -4.29
N LEU A 133 0.33 -22.28 -4.75
CA LEU A 133 1.24 -22.14 -5.90
C LEU A 133 2.66 -21.74 -5.49
N GLN A 134 3.01 -21.85 -4.21
CA GLN A 134 4.37 -21.56 -3.75
C GLN A 134 5.36 -22.61 -4.31
N PRO A 135 6.51 -22.19 -4.88
CA PRO A 135 7.42 -23.10 -5.58
C PRO A 135 7.88 -24.30 -4.73
N GLU A 136 8.21 -24.06 -3.46
CA GLU A 136 8.65 -25.07 -2.50
C GLU A 136 7.56 -26.06 -2.07
N LEU A 137 6.30 -25.73 -2.29
CA LEU A 137 5.18 -26.61 -1.95
C LEU A 137 4.79 -27.49 -3.14
N VAL A 138 4.80 -26.94 -4.35
CA VAL A 138 4.42 -27.69 -5.56
C VAL A 138 5.57 -28.47 -6.17
N SER A 139 6.82 -28.07 -5.92
CA SER A 139 8.02 -28.75 -6.42
C SER A 139 9.13 -28.80 -5.34
N PRO A 140 8.90 -29.50 -4.22
CA PRO A 140 9.81 -29.53 -3.07
C PRO A 140 11.19 -30.15 -3.37
N ASP A 141 11.30 -30.93 -4.45
CA ASP A 141 12.56 -31.54 -4.89
C ASP A 141 13.45 -30.54 -5.67
N VAL A 142 12.84 -29.48 -6.22
CA VAL A 142 13.49 -28.43 -7.03
C VAL A 142 13.79 -27.18 -6.21
N TYR A 143 12.90 -26.82 -5.27
CA TYR A 143 12.97 -25.58 -4.51
C TYR A 143 13.22 -25.82 -3.02
N ARG A 144 14.21 -25.14 -2.46
CA ARG A 144 14.58 -25.21 -1.05
C ARG A 144 14.65 -23.84 -0.41
N VAL A 145 13.83 -23.59 0.60
CA VAL A 145 13.90 -22.36 1.41
C VAL A 145 15.18 -22.37 2.26
N LEU A 146 16.02 -21.36 2.07
CA LEU A 146 17.27 -21.18 2.82
C LEU A 146 17.09 -20.25 4.03
N PHE A 147 16.24 -19.23 3.88
CA PHE A 147 15.93 -18.24 4.91
C PHE A 147 14.56 -17.61 4.64
N GLU A 148 13.85 -17.24 5.70
CA GLU A 148 12.56 -16.56 5.58
C GLU A 148 12.30 -15.70 6.81
N ASP A 149 11.90 -14.44 6.58
CA ASP A 149 11.36 -13.55 7.61
C ASP A 149 10.07 -12.86 7.15
N GLU A 150 9.74 -11.72 7.78
CA GLU A 150 8.56 -10.90 7.47
C GLU A 150 8.69 -10.08 6.18
N ASN A 151 9.90 -9.85 5.66
CA ASN A 151 10.17 -9.01 4.50
C ASN A 151 10.71 -9.79 3.29
N ILE A 152 11.46 -10.88 3.53
CA ILE A 152 12.16 -11.61 2.47
C ILE A 152 12.11 -13.11 2.66
N LYS A 153 12.02 -13.83 1.54
CA LYS A 153 12.25 -15.27 1.44
C LYS A 153 13.43 -15.52 0.49
N VAL A 154 14.40 -16.30 0.93
CA VAL A 154 15.57 -16.71 0.13
C VAL A 154 15.40 -18.18 -0.22
N ILE A 155 15.32 -18.47 -1.51
CA ILE A 155 15.04 -19.81 -2.05
C ILE A 155 16.19 -20.22 -2.95
N GLU A 156 16.66 -21.45 -2.81
CA GLU A 156 17.52 -22.10 -3.78
C GLU A 156 16.67 -22.91 -4.76
N VAL A 157 16.97 -22.78 -6.05
CA VAL A 157 16.37 -23.59 -7.12
C VAL A 157 17.45 -24.41 -7.81
N GLU A 158 17.16 -25.70 -8.01
CA GLU A 158 18.01 -26.64 -8.72
C GLU A 158 17.19 -27.48 -9.71
N HIS A 159 17.59 -27.49 -10.98
CA HIS A 159 17.02 -28.40 -11.99
C HIS A 159 18.12 -29.26 -12.60
N GLU A 160 18.03 -30.57 -12.44
CA GLU A 160 18.85 -31.53 -13.18
C GLU A 160 18.52 -31.48 -14.70
N PRO A 161 19.44 -31.94 -15.58
CA PRO A 161 19.14 -32.05 -17.02
C PRO A 161 17.85 -32.83 -17.29
N GLY A 162 16.90 -32.20 -17.98
CA GLY A 162 15.59 -32.77 -18.29
C GLY A 162 14.52 -32.61 -17.20
N GLU A 163 14.90 -32.16 -16.00
CA GLU A 163 13.97 -31.95 -14.89
C GLU A 163 13.07 -30.73 -15.15
N SER A 164 11.81 -30.87 -14.75
CA SER A 164 10.78 -29.83 -14.82
C SER A 164 10.21 -29.64 -13.43
N ASP A 165 9.86 -28.41 -13.09
CA ASP A 165 8.94 -28.15 -11.99
C ASP A 165 7.48 -28.17 -12.46
N ASP A 166 6.56 -27.95 -11.52
CA ASP A 166 5.15 -27.71 -11.74
C ASP A 166 4.85 -26.20 -11.80
N PHE A 167 3.64 -25.84 -12.26
CA PHE A 167 3.21 -24.44 -12.28
C PHE A 167 3.24 -23.84 -10.87
N HIS A 168 4.00 -22.75 -10.73
CA HIS A 168 4.16 -22.01 -9.48
C HIS A 168 4.20 -20.51 -9.75
N GLY A 169 4.00 -19.71 -8.70
CA GLY A 169 4.11 -18.26 -8.74
C GLY A 169 5.25 -17.74 -7.89
N HIS A 170 5.86 -16.64 -8.31
CA HIS A 170 6.80 -15.86 -7.50
C HIS A 170 6.20 -14.50 -7.19
N HIS A 171 6.36 -13.99 -5.96
CA HIS A 171 6.24 -12.55 -5.69
C HIS A 171 7.39 -11.79 -6.41
N PRO A 172 7.41 -10.45 -6.44
CA PRO A 172 8.55 -9.71 -6.96
C PRO A 172 9.85 -10.23 -6.37
N MET A 173 10.78 -10.63 -7.24
CA MET A 173 12.00 -11.30 -6.80
C MET A 173 13.20 -10.86 -7.62
N THR A 174 14.36 -10.89 -6.97
CA THR A 174 15.65 -10.79 -7.64
C THR A 174 16.30 -12.17 -7.61
N TRP A 175 16.85 -12.64 -8.71
CA TRP A 175 17.58 -13.92 -8.74
C TRP A 175 19.03 -13.74 -9.14
N TYR A 176 19.88 -14.61 -8.61
CA TYR A 176 21.30 -14.74 -8.94
C TYR A 176 21.58 -16.18 -9.40
N THR A 177 22.08 -16.33 -10.63
CA THR A 177 22.42 -17.66 -11.16
C THR A 177 23.78 -18.11 -10.68
N VAL A 178 23.79 -19.18 -9.87
CA VAL A 178 25.00 -19.86 -9.41
C VAL A 178 25.58 -20.72 -10.52
N GLN A 179 24.73 -21.40 -11.29
CA GLN A 179 25.12 -22.21 -12.44
C GLN A 179 24.09 -22.05 -13.57
N GLY A 180 24.56 -21.53 -14.71
CA GLY A 180 23.73 -21.29 -15.89
C GLY A 180 23.23 -22.55 -16.58
N GLY A 181 22.27 -22.38 -17.47
CA GLY A 181 21.62 -23.45 -18.21
C GLY A 181 20.65 -22.92 -19.26
N THR A 182 20.03 -23.83 -20.00
CA THR A 182 19.00 -23.52 -20.99
C THR A 182 17.67 -24.02 -20.48
N LEU A 183 16.75 -23.11 -20.22
CA LEU A 183 15.44 -23.41 -19.66
C LEU A 183 14.34 -23.17 -20.69
N GLU A 184 13.41 -24.11 -20.79
CA GLU A 184 12.12 -23.93 -21.44
C GLU A 184 11.11 -23.43 -20.40
N MET A 185 10.55 -22.24 -20.64
CA MET A 185 9.58 -21.58 -19.78
C MET A 185 8.20 -21.65 -20.41
N THR A 186 7.23 -22.19 -19.68
CA THR A 186 5.81 -22.23 -20.07
C THR A 186 5.01 -21.23 -19.22
N ALA A 187 4.36 -20.26 -19.86
CA ALA A 187 3.47 -19.31 -19.18
C ALA A 187 2.05 -19.88 -19.01
N GLU A 188 1.21 -19.23 -18.20
CA GLU A 188 -0.17 -19.66 -17.94
C GLU A 188 -1.05 -19.74 -19.19
N ASP A 189 -0.80 -18.88 -20.18
CA ASP A 189 -1.53 -18.90 -21.46
C ASP A 189 -1.09 -20.05 -22.39
N GLY A 190 -0.14 -20.88 -21.94
CA GLY A 190 0.44 -21.99 -22.68
C GLY A 190 1.55 -21.58 -23.65
N SER A 191 1.92 -20.30 -23.71
CA SER A 191 3.06 -19.86 -24.50
C SER A 191 4.36 -20.43 -23.94
N VAL A 192 5.26 -20.83 -24.85
CA VAL A 192 6.53 -21.45 -24.52
C VAL A 192 7.66 -20.58 -25.05
N SER A 193 8.68 -20.35 -24.23
CA SER A 193 9.90 -19.66 -24.62
C SER A 193 11.13 -20.43 -24.13
N VAL A 194 12.21 -20.39 -24.91
CA VAL A 194 13.50 -20.96 -24.50
C VAL A 194 14.44 -19.82 -24.13
N VAL A 195 15.02 -19.91 -22.94
CA VAL A 195 15.89 -18.88 -22.37
C VAL A 195 17.22 -19.50 -22.00
N GLU A 196 18.30 -18.92 -22.51
CA GLU A 196 19.66 -19.21 -22.05
C GLU A 196 20.02 -18.27 -20.89
N ILE A 197 20.32 -18.83 -19.73
CA ILE A 197 20.69 -18.08 -18.53
C ILE A 197 22.16 -18.35 -18.23
N LYS A 198 22.96 -17.28 -18.11
CA LYS A 198 24.40 -17.37 -17.89
C LYS A 198 24.74 -17.48 -16.40
N THR A 199 25.81 -18.19 -16.08
CA THR A 199 26.40 -18.18 -14.73
C THR A 199 26.75 -16.75 -14.31
N GLY A 200 26.35 -16.38 -13.09
CA GLY A 200 26.52 -15.03 -12.54
C GLY A 200 25.52 -14.00 -13.06
N GLN A 201 24.58 -14.37 -13.93
CA GLN A 201 23.51 -13.48 -14.38
C GLN A 201 22.58 -13.14 -13.21
N VAL A 202 22.11 -11.89 -13.22
CA VAL A 202 21.10 -11.39 -12.29
C VAL A 202 19.88 -10.94 -13.10
N GLY A 203 18.69 -11.26 -12.61
CA GLY A 203 17.44 -10.77 -13.17
C GLY A 203 16.50 -10.29 -12.08
N ARG A 204 15.70 -9.26 -12.40
CA ARG A 204 14.62 -8.75 -11.57
C ARG A 204 13.42 -8.46 -12.46
N PRO A 205 12.51 -9.43 -12.68
CA PRO A 205 11.28 -9.15 -13.39
C PRO A 205 10.47 -8.08 -12.64
N LEU A 206 9.82 -7.18 -13.40
CA LEU A 206 9.04 -6.08 -12.82
C LEU A 206 7.74 -6.54 -12.15
N GLN A 207 7.34 -7.80 -12.33
CA GLN A 207 6.14 -8.39 -11.74
C GLN A 207 6.39 -9.85 -11.38
N GLY A 208 5.64 -10.34 -10.38
CA GLY A 208 5.50 -11.76 -10.10
C GLY A 208 5.01 -12.53 -11.32
N GLN A 209 5.55 -13.73 -11.53
CA GLN A 209 5.27 -14.57 -12.69
C GLN A 209 4.71 -15.90 -12.22
N VAL A 210 3.62 -16.36 -12.85
CA VAL A 210 3.19 -17.75 -12.76
C VAL A 210 3.69 -18.48 -14.00
N HIS A 211 4.53 -19.49 -13.80
CA HIS A 211 5.13 -20.25 -14.89
C HIS A 211 5.51 -21.66 -14.46
N LYS A 212 5.96 -22.43 -15.44
CA LYS A 212 6.66 -23.70 -15.27
C LYS A 212 7.99 -23.64 -16.00
N ALA A 213 9.07 -24.12 -15.40
CA ALA A 213 10.40 -24.18 -15.96
C ALA A 213 10.86 -25.63 -16.12
N LYS A 214 11.50 -25.91 -17.27
CA LYS A 214 12.18 -27.18 -17.54
C LYS A 214 13.60 -26.94 -18.00
N ASN A 215 14.56 -27.62 -17.40
CA ASN A 215 15.93 -27.61 -17.89
C ASN A 215 16.06 -28.51 -19.11
N ILE A 216 16.33 -27.91 -20.28
CA ILE A 216 16.51 -28.61 -21.55
C ILE A 216 17.98 -28.67 -21.98
N GLY A 217 18.90 -28.16 -21.15
CA GLY A 217 20.34 -28.26 -21.36
C GLY A 217 20.95 -29.55 -20.80
N ASP A 218 22.25 -29.72 -21.02
CA ASP A 218 23.00 -30.92 -20.63
C ASP A 218 23.65 -30.81 -19.23
N SER A 219 23.54 -29.65 -18.58
CA SER A 219 24.10 -29.38 -17.26
C SER A 219 23.03 -28.97 -16.27
N LYS A 220 23.25 -29.29 -14.99
CA LYS A 220 22.43 -28.80 -13.89
C LYS A 220 22.29 -27.27 -13.93
N PHE A 221 21.09 -26.77 -13.70
CA PHE A 221 20.82 -25.35 -13.48
C PHE A 221 20.73 -25.08 -11.97
N LYS A 222 21.26 -23.94 -11.52
CA LYS A 222 21.16 -23.52 -10.12
C LYS A 222 21.06 -22.00 -9.98
N ALA A 223 20.13 -21.52 -9.17
CA ALA A 223 20.01 -20.12 -8.82
C ALA A 223 19.56 -19.91 -7.37
N ILE A 224 19.80 -18.70 -6.85
CA ILE A 224 19.26 -18.22 -5.58
C ILE A 224 18.27 -17.10 -5.89
N LEU A 225 17.05 -17.23 -5.38
CA LEU A 225 15.98 -16.25 -5.49
C LEU A 225 15.86 -15.50 -4.17
N PHE A 226 15.67 -14.19 -4.27
CA PHE A 226 15.43 -13.26 -3.19
C PHE A 226 14.05 -12.66 -3.44
N GLU A 227 13.03 -13.28 -2.85
CA GLU A 227 11.62 -12.98 -3.05
C GLU A 227 11.10 -12.04 -1.96
N GLU A 228 10.44 -10.96 -2.36
CA GLU A 228 9.82 -9.98 -1.49
C GLU A 228 8.47 -10.50 -0.97
N LYS A 229 8.13 -10.22 0.28
CA LYS A 229 6.86 -10.59 0.92
C LYS A 229 5.88 -9.44 1.08
#